data_AF-A0A9D5RCA6-F1
#
_entry.id   AF-A0A9D5RCA6-F1
#
_cell.length_a   1.000
_cell.length_b   1.000
_cell.length_c   1.000
_cell.angle_alpha   90.00
_cell.angle_beta   90.00
_cell.angle_gamma   90.00
#
_symmetry.space_group_name_H-M   'P 1'
#
loop_
_entity.id
_entity.type
_entity.pdbx_description
1 polymer ?
#
loop_
_entity_poly.entity_id
_entity_poly.type
_entity_poly.pdbx_seq_one_letter_code
_entity_poly.pdbx_strand_id
1 'polypeptide(L)'
;MRRILVSAMLFAVVLFVCSTLFASASYADGVSNDVYWINPDGGTYYHKDRNCKSIHPMFLPLTVSITAEDLSTQSYNQLSPCHVCMDEETNFDRKTQMDGETLLDHILTSYAEKGAVLSDQIQIVWHDVNFRKSPGGKVLGRLQGGEILDCIDETQFNGQLWYHARSSEYGEGYVICTFAKPVWNNLHYWPLNDDEDIITDNMVLYEYWMGSYQLDHGLSIVEEVGSDRMLSIAPMSVRGDMSVVPDDAKIQIAVKLFEYGFICKNDAYNELIDDTKSLEARNWIASSVLKNHYGTDDIWEITVRTSIALFIHVNDLHTEGQPSGRDRMIISAVQKRLVDEH
;
A
#
# COMPACT_ATOMS: atom_id res chain seq x y z
N MET A 1 37.86 22.83 57.68
CA MET A 1 37.45 23.22 56.31
C MET A 1 38.51 23.02 55.23
N ARG A 2 39.81 23.24 55.47
CA ARG A 2 40.87 23.05 54.45
C ARG A 2 41.11 21.60 53.97
N ARG A 3 40.69 20.57 54.71
CA ARG A 3 40.88 19.15 54.30
C ARG A 3 39.78 18.60 53.39
N ILE A 4 38.61 19.24 53.30
CA ILE A 4 37.49 18.78 52.47
C ILE A 4 37.61 19.32 51.02
N LEU A 5 38.19 20.51 50.84
CA LEU A 5 38.42 21.09 49.52
C LEU A 5 39.52 20.38 48.71
N VAL A 6 40.53 19.79 49.36
CA VAL A 6 41.64 19.12 48.66
C VAL A 6 41.20 17.77 48.06
N SER A 7 40.28 17.05 48.70
CA SER A 7 39.72 15.80 48.16
C SER A 7 38.76 16.02 47.00
N ALA A 8 38.00 17.11 46.97
CA ALA A 8 37.10 17.43 45.86
C ALA A 8 37.86 17.84 44.58
N MET A 9 38.98 18.55 44.72
CA MET A 9 39.83 18.90 43.57
C MET A 9 40.62 17.71 43.01
N LEU A 10 41.05 16.76 43.84
CA LEU A 10 41.72 15.54 43.35
C LEU A 10 40.77 14.64 42.55
N PHE A 11 39.49 14.56 42.94
CA PHE A 11 38.49 13.76 42.23
C PHE A 11 38.12 14.35 40.86
N ALA A 12 38.05 15.68 40.75
CA ALA A 12 37.77 16.36 39.49
C ALA A 12 38.91 16.25 38.47
N VAL A 13 40.18 16.26 38.92
CA VAL A 13 41.34 16.13 38.03
C VAL A 13 41.49 14.69 37.52
N VAL A 14 41.20 13.67 38.35
CA VAL A 14 41.23 12.26 37.92
C VAL A 14 40.11 11.95 36.91
N LEU A 15 38.94 12.55 37.07
CA LEU A 15 37.84 12.41 36.09
C LEU A 15 38.12 13.14 34.75
N PHE A 16 38.89 14.23 34.76
CA PHE A 16 39.25 14.97 33.54
C PHE A 16 40.42 14.36 32.77
N VAL A 17 41.33 13.65 33.45
CA VAL A 17 42.43 12.92 32.80
C VAL A 17 41.95 11.56 32.25
N CYS A 18 40.96 10.91 32.88
CA CYS A 18 40.34 9.72 32.29
C CYS A 18 39.50 10.02 31.04
N SER A 19 38.84 11.18 30.93
CA SER A 19 38.03 11.50 29.74
C SER A 19 38.86 11.88 28.50
N THR A 20 40.13 12.23 28.66
CA THR A 20 41.02 12.62 27.56
C THR A 20 41.93 11.48 27.07
N LEU A 21 42.12 10.43 27.89
CA LEU A 21 42.89 9.22 27.50
C LEU A 21 42.05 8.13 26.81
N PHE A 22 40.72 8.27 26.75
CA PHE A 22 39.85 7.37 25.97
C PHE A 22 39.38 7.97 24.63
N ALA A 23 39.85 9.17 24.25
CA ALA A 23 39.42 9.86 23.03
C ALA A 23 40.40 9.75 21.84
N SER A 24 41.42 8.89 21.91
CA SER A 24 42.43 8.77 20.84
C SER A 24 42.94 7.35 20.60
N ALA A 25 42.02 6.38 20.51
CA ALA A 25 42.34 5.03 20.05
C ALA A 25 41.16 4.36 19.36
N SER A 26 40.76 4.87 18.19
CA SER A 26 40.18 4.10 17.06
C SER A 26 39.72 5.04 15.94
N TYR A 27 40.64 5.83 15.38
CA TYR A 27 40.49 6.39 14.03
C TYR A 27 41.51 5.65 13.16
N ALA A 28 41.22 4.38 12.92
CA ALA A 28 41.79 3.65 11.80
C ALA A 28 40.66 3.60 10.78
N ASP A 29 40.77 4.43 9.74
CA ASP A 29 39.91 4.35 8.56
C ASP A 29 39.91 2.92 8.05
N GLY A 30 38.79 2.23 8.23
CA GLY A 30 38.50 1.00 7.52
C GLY A 30 38.20 1.40 6.09
N VAL A 31 39.20 1.34 5.21
CA VAL A 31 38.92 1.24 3.77
C VAL A 31 38.15 -0.07 3.60
N SER A 32 36.84 0.06 3.38
CA SER A 32 35.99 -1.06 3.03
C SER A 32 36.52 -1.65 1.72
N ASN A 33 36.93 -2.92 1.74
CA ASN A 33 37.30 -3.67 0.54
C ASN A 33 36.06 -4.22 -0.20
N ASP A 34 34.91 -3.55 -0.07
CA ASP A 34 33.68 -4.02 -0.69
C ASP A 34 33.80 -3.92 -2.21
N VAL A 35 33.52 -5.06 -2.85
CA VAL A 35 33.46 -5.19 -4.30
C VAL A 35 32.01 -5.17 -4.72
N TYR A 36 31.68 -4.26 -5.64
CA TYR A 36 30.36 -4.12 -6.24
C TYR A 36 30.41 -4.48 -7.73
N TRP A 37 29.27 -4.82 -8.31
CA TRP A 37 29.08 -5.20 -9.70
C TRP A 37 28.20 -4.20 -10.42
N ILE A 38 28.50 -3.89 -11.67
CA ILE A 38 27.72 -2.97 -12.51
C ILE A 38 27.42 -3.59 -13.87
N ASN A 39 26.36 -3.11 -14.52
CA ASN A 39 26.09 -3.45 -15.91
C ASN A 39 26.97 -2.60 -16.85
N PRO A 40 27.94 -3.19 -17.59
CA PRO A 40 28.79 -2.44 -18.51
C PRO A 40 28.01 -1.80 -19.67
N ASP A 41 26.86 -2.37 -20.03
CA ASP A 41 26.01 -1.89 -21.13
C ASP A 41 25.10 -0.72 -20.69
N GLY A 42 25.21 -0.29 -19.43
CA GLY A 42 24.48 0.83 -18.85
C GLY A 42 23.48 0.41 -17.77
N GLY A 43 23.17 1.35 -16.88
CA GLY A 43 22.30 1.14 -15.74
C GLY A 43 22.53 2.20 -14.67
N THR A 44 21.58 2.35 -13.75
CA THR A 44 21.65 3.33 -12.67
C THR A 44 22.07 2.71 -11.34
N TYR A 45 22.37 1.42 -11.29
CA TYR A 45 22.59 0.68 -10.04
C TYR A 45 23.92 -0.07 -9.98
N TYR A 46 24.48 -0.16 -8.78
CA TYR A 46 25.56 -1.09 -8.43
C TYR A 46 25.07 -2.19 -7.47
N HIS A 47 25.64 -3.39 -7.57
CA HIS A 47 25.11 -4.62 -6.98
C HIS A 47 26.16 -5.31 -6.10
N LYS A 48 25.77 -5.97 -5.00
CA LYS A 48 26.68 -6.85 -4.22
C LYS A 48 26.77 -8.26 -4.84
N ASP A 49 25.71 -8.70 -5.52
CA ASP A 49 25.66 -9.99 -6.22
C ASP A 49 25.73 -9.80 -7.73
N ARG A 50 26.68 -10.48 -8.38
CA ARG A 50 26.82 -10.50 -9.84
C ARG A 50 25.65 -11.19 -10.55
N ASN A 51 24.84 -11.97 -9.83
CA ASN A 51 23.64 -12.65 -10.32
C ASN A 51 22.35 -12.06 -9.74
N CYS A 52 22.37 -10.78 -9.34
CA CYS A 52 21.24 -10.14 -8.68
C CYS A 52 19.92 -10.36 -9.46
N LYS A 53 18.89 -10.83 -8.76
CA LYS A 53 17.57 -11.15 -9.33
C LYS A 53 16.83 -9.95 -9.93
N SER A 54 17.21 -8.72 -9.56
CA SER A 54 16.64 -7.50 -10.15
C SER A 54 17.14 -7.23 -11.57
N ILE A 55 18.16 -7.97 -12.05
CA ILE A 55 18.78 -7.76 -13.35
C ILE A 55 18.20 -8.76 -14.34
N HIS A 56 17.81 -8.27 -15.51
CA HIS A 56 17.29 -9.13 -16.57
C HIS A 56 18.30 -10.24 -16.91
N PRO A 57 17.88 -11.52 -17.03
CA PRO A 57 18.79 -12.66 -17.18
C PRO A 57 19.79 -12.56 -18.33
N MET A 58 19.49 -11.79 -19.38
CA MET A 58 20.41 -11.57 -20.51
C MET A 58 21.68 -10.79 -20.17
N PHE A 59 21.65 -9.99 -19.10
CA PHE A 59 22.81 -9.21 -18.62
C PHE A 59 23.54 -9.94 -17.48
N LEU A 60 23.11 -11.14 -17.12
CA LEU A 60 23.72 -11.96 -16.08
C LEU A 60 24.71 -12.97 -16.69
N PRO A 61 25.84 -13.25 -16.01
CA PRO A 61 26.31 -12.58 -14.79
C PRO A 61 26.88 -11.19 -15.12
N LEU A 62 26.76 -10.24 -14.20
CA LEU A 62 27.51 -9.00 -14.29
C LEU A 62 29.01 -9.31 -14.30
N THR A 63 29.73 -8.71 -15.26
CA THR A 63 31.14 -9.02 -15.52
C THR A 63 32.09 -7.91 -15.08
N VAL A 64 31.57 -6.71 -14.82
CA VAL A 64 32.36 -5.57 -14.37
C VAL A 64 32.17 -5.37 -12.88
N SER A 65 33.27 -5.41 -12.14
CA SER A 65 33.33 -5.10 -10.72
C SER A 65 34.04 -3.77 -10.47
N ILE A 66 33.57 -3.03 -9.47
CA ILE A 66 34.14 -1.79 -8.97
C ILE A 66 34.32 -1.89 -7.44
N THR A 67 35.15 -1.05 -6.87
CA THR A 67 35.36 -0.95 -5.41
C THR A 67 34.50 0.13 -4.78
N ALA A 68 34.39 0.15 -3.46
CA ALA A 68 33.76 1.24 -2.73
C ALA A 68 34.39 2.62 -3.01
N GLU A 69 35.71 2.68 -3.23
CA GLU A 69 36.40 3.92 -3.59
C GLU A 69 35.97 4.42 -4.98
N ASP A 70 35.76 3.51 -5.94
CA ASP A 70 35.37 3.85 -7.31
C ASP A 70 34.02 4.57 -7.37
N LEU A 71 33.08 4.25 -6.46
CA LEU A 71 31.77 4.90 -6.37
C LEU A 71 31.85 6.43 -6.14
N SER A 72 32.96 6.92 -5.57
CA SER A 72 33.18 8.35 -5.35
C SER A 72 33.72 9.08 -6.60
N THR A 73 34.15 8.34 -7.62
CA THR A 73 34.75 8.91 -8.83
C THR A 73 33.68 9.43 -9.78
N GLN A 74 34.05 10.39 -10.64
CA GLN A 74 33.14 11.00 -11.62
C GLN A 74 32.47 9.97 -12.55
N SER A 75 33.12 8.83 -12.79
CA SER A 75 32.59 7.78 -13.67
C SER A 75 31.45 6.97 -13.06
N TYR A 76 31.34 6.94 -11.72
CA TYR A 76 30.40 6.05 -11.03
C TYR A 76 29.57 6.73 -9.93
N ASN A 77 29.82 8.00 -9.62
CA ASN A 77 29.10 8.76 -8.59
C ASN A 77 27.62 9.03 -8.90
N GLN A 78 27.15 8.68 -10.10
CA GLN A 78 25.74 8.73 -10.49
C GLN A 78 25.01 7.39 -10.26
N LEU A 79 25.73 6.33 -9.89
CA LEU A 79 25.14 5.03 -9.61
C LEU A 79 24.54 5.02 -8.20
N SER A 80 23.35 4.46 -8.11
CA SER A 80 22.61 4.22 -6.86
C SER A 80 22.83 2.79 -6.38
N PRO A 81 22.77 2.53 -5.06
CA PRO A 81 22.76 1.16 -4.56
C PRO A 81 21.54 0.39 -5.10
N CYS A 82 21.75 -0.85 -5.55
CA CYS A 82 20.63 -1.75 -5.85
C CYS A 82 19.89 -2.11 -4.56
N HIS A 83 18.58 -1.81 -4.50
CA HIS A 83 17.73 -2.10 -3.34
C HIS A 83 17.80 -3.59 -2.95
N VAL A 84 17.64 -4.50 -3.92
CA VAL A 84 17.74 -5.95 -3.68
C VAL A 84 19.08 -6.39 -3.09
N CYS A 85 20.19 -5.77 -3.51
CA CYS A 85 21.53 -6.16 -3.02
C CYS A 85 21.92 -5.54 -1.69
N MET A 86 21.33 -4.40 -1.33
CA MET A 86 21.81 -3.56 -0.22
C MET A 86 20.86 -3.56 0.98
N ASP A 87 19.68 -4.16 0.80
CA ASP A 87 18.67 -4.30 1.85
C ASP A 87 19.09 -5.27 2.96
N GLU A 88 20.10 -6.12 2.78
CA GLU A 88 20.50 -7.10 3.80
C GLU A 88 21.33 -6.52 4.97
N GLU A 89 21.94 -5.33 4.85
CA GLU A 89 22.79 -4.77 5.93
C GLU A 89 22.52 -3.31 6.29
N THR A 90 21.66 -2.59 5.56
CA THR A 90 21.40 -1.16 5.84
C THR A 90 19.96 -0.84 6.24
N ASN A 91 19.06 -1.83 6.21
CA ASN A 91 17.62 -1.60 6.41
C ASN A 91 17.05 -2.10 7.76
N PHE A 92 17.85 -2.74 8.62
CA PHE A 92 17.38 -3.15 9.95
C PHE A 92 17.51 -2.06 11.02
N ASP A 93 18.52 -1.19 10.93
CA ASP A 93 18.86 -0.23 12.01
C ASP A 93 18.44 1.24 11.76
N ARG A 94 17.78 1.58 10.64
CA ARG A 94 17.35 2.96 10.34
C ARG A 94 15.86 3.17 10.01
N LYS A 95 15.05 2.11 9.93
CA LYS A 95 13.62 2.25 10.20
C LYS A 95 13.48 2.24 11.72
N THR A 96 13.51 3.41 12.35
CA THR A 96 12.70 3.61 13.56
C THR A 96 11.37 2.94 13.27
N GLN A 97 11.09 1.92 14.06
CA GLN A 97 9.88 1.16 14.14
C GLN A 97 8.72 2.15 14.33
N MET A 98 8.23 2.72 13.22
CA MET A 98 7.07 3.59 13.24
C MET A 98 5.92 2.68 13.63
N ASP A 99 5.38 2.89 14.83
CA ASP A 99 4.22 2.15 15.29
C ASP A 99 3.03 2.42 14.37
N GLY A 100 2.02 1.54 14.41
CA GLY A 100 0.87 1.62 13.51
C GLY A 100 0.10 2.94 13.62
N GLU A 101 0.10 3.57 14.80
CA GLU A 101 -0.54 4.87 15.05
C GLU A 101 0.20 6.00 14.35
N THR A 102 1.52 6.08 14.50
CA THR A 102 2.34 7.08 13.81
C THR A 102 2.24 6.92 12.29
N LEU A 103 2.10 5.68 11.80
CA LEU A 103 1.88 5.40 10.39
C LEU A 103 0.50 5.87 9.91
N LEU A 104 -0.56 5.57 10.67
CA LEU A 104 -1.91 6.05 10.37
C LEU A 104 -1.96 7.58 10.34
N ASP A 105 -1.34 8.26 11.31
CA ASP A 105 -1.24 9.72 11.34
C ASP A 105 -0.52 10.27 10.09
N HIS A 106 0.53 9.61 9.63
CA HIS A 106 1.24 10.01 8.41
C HIS A 106 0.35 9.88 7.16
N ILE A 107 -0.41 8.78 7.04
CA ILE A 107 -1.33 8.54 5.92
C ILE A 107 -2.46 9.58 5.94
N LEU A 108 -3.09 9.80 7.11
CA LEU A 108 -4.16 10.78 7.27
C LEU A 108 -3.68 12.21 6.98
N THR A 109 -2.46 12.55 7.41
CA THR A 109 -1.85 13.87 7.12
C THR A 109 -1.56 14.03 5.64
N SER A 110 -0.94 13.03 5.00
CA SER A 110 -0.67 13.03 3.55
C SER A 110 -1.96 13.16 2.75
N TYR A 111 -3.03 12.48 3.17
CA TYR A 111 -4.36 12.61 2.58
C TYR A 111 -4.96 14.01 2.76
N ALA A 112 -4.89 14.59 3.96
CA ALA A 112 -5.41 15.94 4.21
C ALA A 112 -4.69 17.00 3.36
N GLU A 113 -3.40 16.80 3.08
CA GLU A 113 -2.59 17.71 2.27
C GLU A 113 -2.81 17.53 0.75
N LYS A 114 -2.98 16.29 0.27
CA LYS A 114 -2.95 15.96 -1.16
C LYS A 114 -4.32 15.56 -1.75
N GLY A 115 -5.27 15.17 -0.91
CA GLY A 115 -6.52 14.52 -1.29
C GLY A 115 -6.31 13.10 -1.82
N ALA A 116 -7.38 12.30 -1.94
CA ALA A 116 -7.33 11.08 -2.72
C ALA A 116 -7.29 11.42 -4.20
N VAL A 117 -6.54 10.64 -4.94
CA VAL A 117 -6.42 10.80 -6.39
C VAL A 117 -7.37 9.83 -7.05
N LEU A 118 -8.39 10.41 -7.69
CA LEU A 118 -9.27 9.73 -8.62
C LEU A 118 -8.42 9.23 -9.79
N SER A 119 -8.41 7.93 -10.05
CA SER A 119 -7.77 7.39 -11.25
C SER A 119 -8.80 7.24 -12.36
N ASP A 120 -8.55 7.83 -13.52
CA ASP A 120 -9.26 7.57 -14.77
C ASP A 120 -8.50 6.55 -15.64
N GLN A 121 -7.48 5.91 -15.08
CA GLN A 121 -6.60 4.99 -15.78
C GLN A 121 -6.40 3.68 -15.02
N ILE A 122 -6.12 2.61 -15.76
CA ILE A 122 -5.69 1.33 -15.20
C ILE A 122 -4.30 0.98 -15.72
N GLN A 123 -3.48 0.38 -14.87
CA GLN A 123 -2.20 -0.20 -15.22
C GLN A 123 -2.32 -1.71 -15.32
N ILE A 124 -1.78 -2.30 -16.38
CA ILE A 124 -1.65 -3.73 -16.54
C ILE A 124 -0.50 -4.23 -15.65
N VAL A 125 -0.77 -5.21 -14.81
CA VAL A 125 0.20 -5.73 -13.82
C VAL A 125 0.79 -7.09 -14.22
N TRP A 126 0.42 -7.59 -15.40
CA TRP A 126 0.85 -8.90 -15.89
C TRP A 126 1.23 -8.85 -17.38
N HIS A 127 2.03 -9.79 -17.87
CA HIS A 127 2.45 -9.86 -19.28
C HIS A 127 1.49 -10.71 -20.14
N ASP A 128 1.37 -10.39 -21.43
CA ASP A 128 0.52 -11.11 -22.39
C ASP A 128 -0.96 -11.25 -21.98
N VAL A 129 -1.52 -10.21 -21.38
CA VAL A 129 -2.90 -10.18 -20.90
C VAL A 129 -3.88 -10.07 -22.07
N ASN A 130 -4.93 -10.90 -22.08
CA ASN A 130 -5.95 -10.83 -23.12
C ASN A 130 -6.78 -9.54 -23.02
N PHE A 131 -6.75 -8.72 -24.08
CA PHE A 131 -7.71 -7.63 -24.27
C PHE A 131 -8.83 -8.10 -25.19
N ARG A 132 -10.10 -7.95 -24.77
CA ARG A 132 -11.24 -8.61 -25.41
C ARG A 132 -12.31 -7.63 -25.86
N LYS A 133 -13.10 -8.02 -26.87
CA LYS A 133 -14.22 -7.21 -27.36
C LYS A 133 -15.39 -7.13 -26.37
N SER A 134 -15.55 -8.16 -25.56
CA SER A 134 -16.52 -8.25 -24.46
C SER A 134 -15.93 -9.11 -23.36
N PRO A 135 -16.44 -9.04 -22.12
CA PRO A 135 -16.05 -9.97 -21.06
C PRO A 135 -16.17 -11.44 -21.52
N GLY A 136 -15.10 -12.22 -21.35
CA GLY A 136 -15.01 -13.61 -21.83
C GLY A 136 -15.06 -13.82 -23.36
N GLY A 137 -15.21 -12.75 -24.16
CA GLY A 137 -15.44 -12.81 -25.60
C GLY A 137 -14.17 -12.89 -26.46
N LYS A 138 -14.27 -12.53 -27.74
CA LYS A 138 -13.16 -12.56 -28.71
C LYS A 138 -11.99 -11.68 -28.25
N VAL A 139 -10.78 -12.22 -28.33
CA VAL A 139 -9.53 -11.47 -28.08
C VAL A 139 -9.27 -10.50 -29.24
N LEU A 140 -9.05 -9.23 -28.90
CA LEU A 140 -8.65 -8.14 -29.80
C LEU A 140 -7.13 -8.06 -29.93
N GLY A 141 -6.42 -8.25 -28.81
CA GLY A 141 -4.97 -8.11 -28.71
C GLY A 141 -4.42 -8.62 -27.38
N ARG A 142 -3.12 -8.41 -27.17
CA ARG A 142 -2.41 -8.78 -25.95
C ARG A 142 -1.72 -7.55 -25.38
N LEU A 143 -2.00 -7.25 -24.11
CA LEU A 143 -1.40 -6.14 -23.38
C LEU A 143 -0.21 -6.64 -22.56
N GLN A 144 0.77 -5.78 -22.37
CA GLN A 144 1.99 -6.03 -21.62
C GLN A 144 1.95 -5.36 -20.24
N GLY A 145 2.71 -5.94 -19.30
CA GLY A 145 2.87 -5.38 -17.96
C GLY A 145 3.44 -3.96 -18.04
N GLY A 146 2.86 -3.05 -17.26
CA GLY A 146 3.20 -1.64 -17.21
C GLY A 146 2.41 -0.75 -18.18
N GLU A 147 1.66 -1.32 -19.14
CA GLU A 147 0.79 -0.53 -20.01
C GLU A 147 -0.29 0.19 -19.20
N ILE A 148 -0.57 1.44 -19.57
CA ILE A 148 -1.59 2.28 -18.96
C ILE A 148 -2.72 2.48 -19.98
N LEU A 149 -3.95 2.21 -19.57
CA LEU A 149 -5.15 2.35 -20.38
C LEU A 149 -6.11 3.34 -19.73
N ASP A 150 -6.83 4.11 -20.55
CA ASP A 150 -7.92 4.94 -20.04
C ASP A 150 -9.07 4.02 -19.64
N CYS A 151 -9.49 4.09 -18.38
CA CYS A 151 -10.60 3.31 -17.88
C CYS A 151 -11.92 4.04 -18.16
N ILE A 152 -12.85 3.34 -18.78
CA ILE A 152 -14.16 3.87 -19.15
C ILE A 152 -15.21 3.46 -18.12
N ASP A 153 -15.24 2.17 -17.77
CA ASP A 153 -16.24 1.61 -16.86
C ASP A 153 -15.80 0.26 -16.27
N GLU A 154 -16.61 -0.29 -15.36
CA GLU A 154 -16.44 -1.59 -14.73
C GLU A 154 -17.67 -2.47 -14.93
N THR A 155 -17.47 -3.78 -15.07
CA THR A 155 -18.58 -4.72 -15.20
C THR A 155 -18.27 -6.09 -14.62
N GLN A 156 -19.27 -6.73 -14.03
CA GLN A 156 -19.20 -8.10 -13.53
C GLN A 156 -19.68 -9.09 -14.59
N PHE A 157 -18.87 -10.12 -14.84
CA PHE A 157 -19.21 -11.20 -15.75
C PHE A 157 -18.67 -12.52 -15.21
N ASN A 158 -19.56 -13.50 -15.03
CA ASN A 158 -19.25 -14.81 -14.44
C ASN A 158 -18.53 -14.73 -13.08
N GLY A 159 -18.92 -13.77 -12.23
CA GLY A 159 -18.35 -13.58 -10.90
C GLY A 159 -16.93 -12.98 -10.90
N GLN A 160 -16.47 -12.47 -12.04
CA GLN A 160 -15.21 -11.75 -12.16
C GLN A 160 -15.48 -10.31 -12.58
N LEU A 161 -14.72 -9.38 -11.99
CA LEU A 161 -14.73 -7.97 -12.37
C LEU A 161 -13.85 -7.75 -13.60
N TRP A 162 -14.37 -6.96 -14.54
CA TRP A 162 -13.70 -6.57 -15.78
C TRP A 162 -13.71 -5.06 -15.91
N TYR A 163 -12.58 -4.50 -16.31
CA TYR A 163 -12.48 -3.10 -16.73
C TYR A 163 -12.82 -2.99 -18.22
N HIS A 164 -13.74 -2.10 -18.54
CA HIS A 164 -13.91 -1.54 -19.87
C HIS A 164 -12.93 -0.39 -20.03
N ALA A 165 -12.00 -0.51 -20.98
CA ALA A 165 -10.90 0.43 -21.13
C ALA A 165 -10.60 0.72 -22.60
N ARG A 166 -9.84 1.80 -22.84
CA ARG A 166 -9.36 2.18 -24.16
C ARG A 166 -7.85 1.98 -24.26
N SER A 167 -7.45 1.10 -25.17
CA SER A 167 -6.07 0.91 -25.61
C SER A 167 -5.77 1.80 -26.81
N SER A 168 -4.58 2.41 -26.82
CA SER A 168 -4.08 3.17 -27.97
C SER A 168 -3.86 2.29 -29.22
N GLU A 169 -3.55 1.00 -29.02
CA GLU A 169 -3.31 0.04 -30.10
C GLU A 169 -4.60 -0.66 -30.54
N TYR A 170 -5.42 -1.11 -29.59
CA TYR A 170 -6.56 -2.00 -29.87
C TYR A 170 -7.94 -1.31 -29.82
N GLY A 171 -8.00 -0.02 -29.48
CA GLY A 171 -9.25 0.71 -29.28
C GLY A 171 -9.95 0.30 -27.98
N GLU A 172 -11.28 0.32 -27.98
CA GLU A 172 -12.08 -0.03 -26.79
C GLU A 172 -12.26 -1.54 -26.63
N GLY A 173 -12.15 -2.01 -25.39
CA GLY A 173 -12.27 -3.41 -25.05
C GLY A 173 -12.24 -3.65 -23.55
N TYR A 174 -12.11 -4.91 -23.17
CA TYR A 174 -12.25 -5.39 -21.81
C TYR A 174 -11.00 -6.16 -21.37
N VAL A 175 -10.58 -5.91 -20.14
CA VAL A 175 -9.53 -6.64 -19.43
C VAL A 175 -10.04 -7.06 -18.06
N ILE A 176 -9.70 -8.27 -17.62
CA ILE A 176 -10.09 -8.77 -16.31
C ILE A 176 -9.28 -8.06 -15.22
N CYS A 177 -9.90 -7.69 -14.10
CA CYS A 177 -9.24 -6.94 -13.03
C CYS A 177 -8.11 -7.73 -12.35
N THR A 178 -8.10 -9.07 -12.46
CA THR A 178 -7.00 -9.89 -11.93
C THR A 178 -5.64 -9.52 -12.54
N PHE A 179 -5.62 -8.89 -13.72
CA PHE A 179 -4.39 -8.52 -14.43
C PHE A 179 -4.24 -7.01 -14.63
N ALA A 180 -5.08 -6.20 -14.00
CA ALA A 180 -5.05 -4.75 -14.11
C ALA A 180 -5.49 -4.10 -12.80
N LYS A 181 -4.96 -2.92 -12.48
CA LYS A 181 -5.38 -2.15 -11.30
C LYS A 181 -5.55 -0.68 -11.65
N PRO A 182 -6.38 0.09 -10.93
CA PRO A 182 -6.39 1.55 -11.07
C PRO A 182 -4.98 2.12 -10.84
N VAL A 183 -4.61 3.15 -11.60
CA VAL A 183 -3.33 3.84 -11.39
C VAL A 183 -3.45 4.68 -10.12
N TRP A 184 -2.89 4.19 -9.02
CA TRP A 184 -2.83 4.93 -7.76
C TRP A 184 -1.60 5.83 -7.72
N ASN A 185 -1.75 7.08 -7.26
CA ASN A 185 -0.64 8.04 -7.20
C ASN A 185 0.40 7.73 -6.11
N ASN A 186 0.01 7.04 -5.04
CA ASN A 186 0.90 6.64 -3.95
C ASN A 186 0.80 5.13 -3.72
N LEU A 187 1.61 4.36 -4.45
CA LEU A 187 1.93 3.01 -4.02
C LEU A 187 3.02 3.09 -2.96
N HIS A 188 2.67 2.76 -1.71
CA HIS A 188 3.70 2.38 -0.75
C HIS A 188 4.03 0.92 -0.99
N TYR A 189 5.11 0.66 -1.71
CA TYR A 189 5.70 -0.67 -1.72
C TYR A 189 6.28 -0.92 -0.34
N TRP A 190 5.62 -1.77 0.44
CA TRP A 190 6.22 -2.28 1.65
C TRP A 190 6.67 -3.71 1.41
N PRO A 191 7.97 -4.00 1.45
CA PRO A 191 8.43 -5.37 1.31
C PRO A 191 7.90 -6.14 2.53
N LEU A 192 6.92 -6.98 2.25
CA LEU A 192 6.51 -8.07 3.10
C LEU A 192 7.38 -9.27 2.74
N ASN A 193 7.60 -10.17 3.69
CA ASN A 193 8.51 -11.31 3.54
C ASN A 193 8.26 -12.06 2.23
N ASP A 194 9.26 -12.16 1.35
CA ASP A 194 9.35 -12.95 0.11
C ASP A 194 8.16 -12.93 -0.90
N ASP A 195 7.01 -12.38 -0.54
CA ASP A 195 5.79 -12.19 -1.33
C ASP A 195 5.32 -10.72 -1.19
N GLU A 196 5.16 -10.05 -2.32
CA GLU A 196 4.89 -8.61 -2.42
C GLU A 196 3.39 -8.30 -2.30
N ASP A 197 2.82 -8.17 -1.09
CA ASP A 197 1.49 -7.55 -0.96
C ASP A 197 1.60 -6.02 -0.92
N ILE A 198 0.73 -5.37 -1.69
CA ILE A 198 0.71 -3.92 -1.88
C ILE A 198 -0.51 -3.35 -1.15
N ILE A 199 -0.29 -2.74 0.01
CA ILE A 199 -1.28 -1.86 0.67
C ILE A 199 -1.07 -0.44 0.17
N THR A 200 -2.14 0.28 -0.19
CA THR A 200 -2.07 1.68 -0.60
C THR A 200 -2.69 2.63 0.41
N ASP A 201 -2.29 3.91 0.37
CA ASP A 201 -2.92 4.98 1.18
C ASP A 201 -4.44 4.96 1.00
N ASN A 202 -4.89 4.85 -0.26
CA ASN A 202 -6.31 4.80 -0.62
C ASN A 202 -7.05 3.64 0.05
N MET A 203 -6.42 2.47 0.16
CA MET A 203 -7.03 1.33 0.84
C MET A 203 -7.20 1.58 2.32
N VAL A 204 -6.15 2.06 3.00
CA VAL A 204 -6.20 2.38 4.43
C VAL A 204 -7.26 3.45 4.72
N LEU A 205 -7.36 4.47 3.86
CA LEU A 205 -8.34 5.55 4.02
C LEU A 205 -9.77 5.08 3.80
N TYR A 206 -10.01 4.25 2.78
CA TYR A 206 -11.33 3.67 2.56
C TYR A 206 -11.73 2.76 3.72
N GLU A 207 -10.82 1.90 4.18
CA GLU A 207 -11.04 1.03 5.33
C GLU A 207 -11.37 1.81 6.60
N TYR A 208 -10.58 2.84 6.92
CA TYR A 208 -10.84 3.71 8.06
C TYR A 208 -12.22 4.38 7.93
N TRP A 209 -12.52 5.00 6.78
CA TRP A 209 -13.81 5.65 6.56
C TRP A 209 -14.98 4.66 6.68
N MET A 210 -14.86 3.49 6.09
CA MET A 210 -15.92 2.49 6.05
C MET A 210 -16.13 1.87 7.43
N GLY A 211 -15.06 1.69 8.22
CA GLY A 211 -15.13 1.33 9.63
C GLY A 211 -15.88 2.36 10.48
N SER A 212 -15.53 3.65 10.38
CA SER A 212 -16.28 4.73 11.05
C SER A 212 -17.74 4.77 10.61
N TYR A 213 -17.99 4.70 9.30
CA TYR A 213 -19.33 4.69 8.74
C TYR A 213 -20.20 3.57 9.32
N GLN A 214 -19.62 2.37 9.45
CA GLN A 214 -20.32 1.23 10.03
C GLN A 214 -20.64 1.44 11.51
N LEU A 215 -19.74 2.01 12.30
CA LEU A 215 -19.95 2.28 13.72
C LEU A 215 -21.03 3.35 13.92
N ASP A 216 -20.93 4.46 13.19
CA ASP A 216 -21.86 5.59 13.27
C ASP A 216 -23.30 5.22 12.93
N HIS A 217 -23.49 4.23 12.04
CA HIS A 217 -24.79 3.76 11.59
C HIS A 217 -25.20 2.43 12.24
N GLY A 218 -24.45 1.95 13.23
CA GLY A 218 -24.74 0.69 13.93
C GLY A 218 -24.77 -0.52 13.00
N LEU A 219 -23.98 -0.52 11.92
CA LEU A 219 -23.79 -1.68 11.03
C LEU A 219 -22.76 -2.66 11.60
N SER A 220 -21.87 -2.18 12.45
CA SER A 220 -20.86 -2.97 13.15
C SER A 220 -20.84 -2.65 14.64
N ILE A 221 -20.33 -3.60 15.42
CA ILE A 221 -20.07 -3.46 16.85
C ILE A 221 -18.60 -3.74 17.14
N VAL A 222 -18.11 -3.15 18.21
CA VAL A 222 -16.79 -3.46 18.77
C VAL A 222 -16.95 -4.65 19.72
N GLU A 223 -16.30 -5.75 19.42
CA GLU A 223 -16.21 -6.94 20.28
C GLU A 223 -14.77 -7.15 20.77
N GLU A 224 -14.61 -7.54 22.03
CA GLU A 224 -13.32 -8.07 22.50
C GLU A 224 -13.18 -9.53 22.09
N VAL A 225 -12.13 -9.84 21.32
CA VAL A 225 -11.82 -11.20 20.86
C VAL A 225 -10.59 -11.73 21.58
N GLY A 226 -10.76 -12.84 22.30
CA GLY A 226 -9.68 -13.57 22.97
C GLY A 226 -9.27 -13.02 24.35
N SER A 227 -8.31 -13.69 24.99
CA SER A 227 -7.79 -13.32 26.32
C SER A 227 -6.97 -12.04 26.34
N ASP A 228 -6.57 -11.56 25.16
CA ASP A 228 -5.58 -10.50 25.00
C ASP A 228 -6.23 -9.13 24.71
N ARG A 229 -7.55 -9.01 24.89
CA ARG A 229 -8.33 -7.76 24.67
C ARG A 229 -8.14 -7.16 23.28
N MET A 230 -7.99 -7.99 22.25
CA MET A 230 -8.00 -7.47 20.89
C MET A 230 -9.41 -6.99 20.56
N LEU A 231 -9.53 -5.72 20.18
CA LEU A 231 -10.78 -5.12 19.77
C LEU A 231 -11.02 -5.44 18.30
N SER A 232 -12.22 -5.90 18.00
CA SER A 232 -12.60 -6.42 16.71
C SER A 232 -13.89 -5.74 16.27
N ILE A 233 -13.90 -5.18 15.06
CA ILE A 233 -15.11 -4.59 14.48
C ILE A 233 -15.87 -5.71 13.79
N ALA A 234 -16.87 -6.28 14.47
CA ALA A 234 -17.70 -7.34 13.93
C ALA A 234 -18.99 -6.76 13.31
N PRO A 235 -19.37 -7.18 12.10
CA PRO A 235 -20.63 -6.74 11.51
C PRO A 235 -21.81 -7.31 12.32
N MET A 236 -22.88 -6.53 12.53
CA MET A 236 -23.94 -6.83 13.52
C MET A 236 -24.80 -8.08 13.26
N SER A 237 -24.61 -8.83 12.17
CA SER A 237 -25.41 -10.04 11.87
C SER A 237 -25.35 -11.12 12.93
N VAL A 238 -24.34 -11.11 13.81
CA VAL A 238 -24.28 -12.04 14.93
C VAL A 238 -25.48 -11.85 15.88
N ARG A 239 -26.16 -10.69 15.85
CA ARG A 239 -27.31 -10.39 16.71
C ARG A 239 -28.63 -10.06 16.00
N GLY A 240 -28.65 -9.97 14.67
CA GLY A 240 -29.89 -10.02 13.87
C GLY A 240 -30.79 -8.79 13.90
N ASP A 241 -30.29 -7.58 14.21
CA ASP A 241 -31.12 -6.38 14.28
C ASP A 241 -30.43 -5.16 13.63
N MET A 242 -30.42 -5.10 12.29
CA MET A 242 -30.06 -3.87 11.57
C MET A 242 -31.24 -2.90 11.60
N SER A 243 -31.33 -2.08 12.64
CA SER A 243 -32.50 -1.23 12.81
C SER A 243 -32.50 0.01 11.92
N VAL A 244 -31.36 0.48 11.39
CA VAL A 244 -31.31 1.68 10.52
C VAL A 244 -30.14 1.65 9.53
N VAL A 245 -30.38 1.24 8.27
CA VAL A 245 -29.48 1.58 7.15
C VAL A 245 -29.97 2.91 6.56
N PRO A 246 -29.11 3.95 6.43
CA PRO A 246 -29.53 5.20 5.81
C PRO A 246 -30.09 5.00 4.40
N ASP A 247 -31.13 5.76 4.04
CA ASP A 247 -31.78 5.69 2.72
C ASP A 247 -30.80 6.02 1.57
N ASP A 248 -29.71 6.74 1.86
CA ASP A 248 -28.67 7.13 0.92
C ASP A 248 -27.36 6.34 1.09
N ALA A 249 -27.34 5.27 1.89
CA ALA A 249 -26.12 4.49 2.17
C ALA A 249 -25.42 4.00 0.89
N LYS A 250 -26.20 3.54 -0.09
CA LYS A 250 -25.66 3.12 -1.40
C LYS A 250 -24.92 4.24 -2.09
N ILE A 251 -25.47 5.45 -2.08
CA ILE A 251 -24.87 6.62 -2.71
C ILE A 251 -23.57 6.96 -2.00
N GLN A 252 -23.58 7.02 -0.67
CA GLN A 252 -22.38 7.35 0.12
C GLN A 252 -21.25 6.35 -0.15
N ILE A 253 -21.53 5.05 -0.09
CA ILE A 253 -20.53 4.00 -0.34
C ILE A 253 -20.03 4.06 -1.79
N ALA A 254 -20.92 4.17 -2.78
CA ALA A 254 -20.51 4.26 -4.18
C ALA A 254 -19.63 5.49 -4.46
N VAL A 255 -19.99 6.66 -3.93
CA VAL A 255 -19.18 7.88 -4.05
C VAL A 255 -17.79 7.68 -3.44
N LYS A 256 -17.69 7.03 -2.28
CA LYS A 256 -16.39 6.77 -1.64
C LYS A 256 -15.50 5.79 -2.40
N LEU A 257 -16.07 4.79 -3.07
CA LEU A 257 -15.29 3.91 -3.94
C LEU A 257 -14.60 4.70 -5.06
N PHE A 258 -15.29 5.67 -5.65
CA PHE A 258 -14.67 6.58 -6.61
C PHE A 258 -13.64 7.49 -5.93
N GLU A 259 -14.01 8.16 -4.83
CA GLU A 259 -13.12 9.11 -4.14
C GLU A 259 -11.80 8.48 -3.73
N TYR A 260 -11.82 7.23 -3.23
CA TYR A 260 -10.60 6.49 -2.87
C TYR A 260 -10.00 5.68 -4.03
N GLY A 261 -10.47 5.85 -5.27
CA GLY A 261 -9.86 5.24 -6.46
C GLY A 261 -9.91 3.71 -6.47
N PHE A 262 -10.90 3.11 -5.83
CA PHE A 262 -11.25 1.69 -5.98
C PHE A 262 -11.99 1.44 -7.28
N ILE A 263 -12.75 2.45 -7.72
CA ILE A 263 -13.43 2.48 -9.02
C ILE A 263 -12.90 3.65 -9.82
N CYS A 264 -12.59 3.42 -11.08
CA CYS A 264 -12.16 4.51 -11.96
C CYS A 264 -13.30 5.50 -12.20
N LYS A 265 -12.98 6.80 -12.17
CA LYS A 265 -13.99 7.85 -12.35
C LYS A 265 -14.66 7.73 -13.73
N ASN A 266 -15.99 7.70 -13.74
CA ASN A 266 -16.81 7.65 -14.94
C ASN A 266 -18.02 8.61 -14.82
N ASP A 267 -18.91 8.59 -15.80
CA ASP A 267 -20.11 9.43 -15.81
C ASP A 267 -21.02 9.18 -14.58
N ALA A 268 -21.07 7.94 -14.08
CA ALA A 268 -21.86 7.59 -12.92
C ALA A 268 -21.42 8.37 -11.67
N TYR A 269 -20.12 8.63 -11.49
CA TYR A 269 -19.66 9.48 -10.38
C TYR A 269 -20.25 10.88 -10.44
N ASN A 270 -20.22 11.53 -11.61
CA ASN A 270 -20.73 12.88 -11.77
C ASN A 270 -22.25 12.91 -11.50
N GLU A 271 -22.98 11.89 -11.93
CA GLU A 271 -24.42 11.78 -11.64
C GLU A 271 -24.71 11.47 -10.16
N LEU A 272 -23.83 10.75 -9.47
CA LEU A 272 -23.98 10.46 -8.04
C LEU A 272 -23.79 11.68 -7.16
N ILE A 273 -22.93 12.62 -7.55
CA ILE A 273 -22.68 13.86 -6.78
C ILE A 273 -23.57 15.04 -7.21
N ASP A 274 -24.37 14.88 -8.26
CA ASP A 274 -25.31 15.89 -8.75
C ASP A 274 -26.51 16.03 -7.79
N ASP A 275 -26.51 17.11 -7.01
CA ASP A 275 -27.55 17.41 -6.02
C ASP A 275 -28.90 17.81 -6.64
N THR A 276 -28.93 18.06 -7.95
CA THR A 276 -30.17 18.36 -8.69
C THR A 276 -30.97 17.09 -9.02
N LYS A 277 -30.33 15.91 -8.98
CA LYS A 277 -30.99 14.61 -9.17
C LYS A 277 -31.72 14.17 -7.89
N SER A 278 -32.86 13.52 -8.07
CA SER A 278 -33.61 12.97 -6.94
C SER A 278 -32.80 11.88 -6.22
N LEU A 279 -33.08 11.71 -4.93
CA LEU A 279 -32.48 10.65 -4.12
C LEU A 279 -32.70 9.26 -4.75
N GLU A 280 -33.90 8.99 -5.28
CA GLU A 280 -34.24 7.74 -5.95
C GLU A 280 -33.37 7.49 -7.20
N ALA A 281 -33.19 8.52 -8.04
CA ALA A 281 -32.36 8.41 -9.24
C ALA A 281 -30.89 8.13 -8.89
N ARG A 282 -30.35 8.86 -7.91
CA ARG A 282 -28.98 8.65 -7.41
C ARG A 282 -28.82 7.26 -6.80
N ASN A 283 -29.81 6.77 -6.05
CA ASN A 283 -29.80 5.43 -5.47
C ASN A 283 -29.82 4.32 -6.53
N TRP A 284 -30.54 4.51 -7.63
CA TRP A 284 -30.53 3.57 -8.75
C TRP A 284 -29.15 3.49 -9.43
N ILE A 285 -28.50 4.63 -9.62
CA ILE A 285 -27.14 4.72 -10.17
C ILE A 285 -26.16 4.03 -9.21
N ALA A 286 -26.24 4.35 -7.91
CA ALA A 286 -25.40 3.74 -6.89
C ALA A 286 -25.56 2.23 -6.85
N SER A 287 -26.80 1.74 -6.92
CA SER A 287 -27.09 0.29 -6.97
C SER A 287 -26.44 -0.38 -8.18
N SER A 288 -26.40 0.31 -9.33
CA SER A 288 -25.74 -0.20 -10.54
C SER A 288 -24.22 -0.25 -10.38
N VAL A 289 -23.61 0.81 -9.84
CA VAL A 289 -22.17 0.86 -9.52
C VAL A 289 -21.78 -0.28 -8.56
N LEU A 290 -22.53 -0.44 -7.46
CA LEU A 290 -22.24 -1.47 -6.47
C LEU A 290 -22.40 -2.89 -7.04
N LYS A 291 -23.44 -3.15 -7.84
CA LYS A 291 -23.58 -4.44 -8.55
C LYS A 291 -22.44 -4.69 -9.52
N ASN A 292 -22.00 -3.66 -10.24
CA ASN A 292 -20.89 -3.81 -11.17
C ASN A 292 -19.56 -4.07 -10.45
N HIS A 293 -19.33 -3.46 -9.30
CA HIS A 293 -18.09 -3.64 -8.56
C HIS A 293 -18.11 -4.92 -7.71
N TYR A 294 -19.07 -5.03 -6.78
CA TYR A 294 -19.18 -6.12 -5.83
C TYR A 294 -20.00 -7.31 -6.33
N GLY A 295 -20.76 -7.20 -7.42
CA GLY A 295 -21.72 -8.23 -7.83
C GLY A 295 -23.04 -8.21 -7.04
N THR A 296 -23.20 -7.26 -6.11
CA THR A 296 -24.37 -7.09 -5.24
C THR A 296 -24.54 -5.61 -4.90
N ASP A 297 -25.76 -5.14 -4.64
CA ASP A 297 -26.05 -3.84 -4.03
C ASP A 297 -26.64 -3.95 -2.64
N ASP A 298 -26.59 -5.15 -2.05
CA ASP A 298 -26.95 -5.36 -0.67
C ASP A 298 -25.86 -4.74 0.22
N ILE A 299 -26.20 -3.65 0.91
CA ILE A 299 -25.30 -2.95 1.83
C ILE A 299 -24.75 -3.87 2.89
N TRP A 300 -25.55 -4.86 3.33
CA TRP A 300 -25.08 -5.85 4.29
C TRP A 300 -23.97 -6.72 3.70
N GLU A 301 -24.19 -7.26 2.52
CA GLU A 301 -23.19 -8.12 1.87
C GLU A 301 -21.92 -7.34 1.54
N ILE A 302 -22.05 -6.08 1.12
CA ILE A 302 -20.93 -5.17 0.91
C ILE A 302 -20.20 -4.93 2.23
N THR A 303 -20.92 -4.52 3.28
CA THR A 303 -20.40 -4.33 4.64
C THR A 303 -19.65 -5.56 5.12
N VAL A 304 -20.19 -6.76 4.94
CA VAL A 304 -19.51 -8.01 5.30
C VAL A 304 -18.28 -8.23 4.44
N ARG A 305 -18.30 -7.98 3.13
CA ARG A 305 -17.12 -8.14 2.27
C ARG A 305 -16.02 -7.14 2.63
N THR A 306 -16.39 -5.91 2.98
CA THR A 306 -15.45 -4.85 3.37
C THR A 306 -15.01 -4.98 4.83
N SER A 307 -15.85 -5.48 5.74
CA SER A 307 -15.48 -5.83 7.11
C SER A 307 -14.67 -7.11 7.14
N ILE A 308 -14.98 -8.09 6.30
CA ILE A 308 -14.09 -9.21 6.03
C ILE A 308 -12.78 -8.61 5.53
N ALA A 309 -12.75 -7.59 4.66
CA ALA A 309 -11.52 -6.85 4.36
C ALA A 309 -10.82 -6.22 5.56
N LEU A 310 -11.57 -5.67 6.53
CA LEU A 310 -11.03 -5.25 7.84
C LEU A 310 -10.58 -6.42 8.73
N PHE A 311 -11.01 -7.66 8.43
CA PHE A 311 -10.52 -8.93 8.95
C PHE A 311 -9.63 -9.68 7.94
N ILE A 312 -9.26 -9.10 6.77
CA ILE A 312 -8.55 -9.78 5.70
C ILE A 312 -7.13 -9.90 6.18
N HIS A 313 -6.94 -11.03 6.83
CA HIS A 313 -5.90 -11.97 6.56
C HIS A 313 -5.55 -11.96 5.04
N VAL A 314 -4.54 -11.18 4.65
CA VAL A 314 -3.72 -11.14 3.40
C VAL A 314 -3.79 -12.33 2.42
N ASN A 315 -4.20 -13.52 2.86
CA ASN A 315 -4.57 -14.63 1.99
C ASN A 315 -5.73 -14.36 1.01
N ASP A 316 -6.60 -13.37 1.25
CA ASP A 316 -7.71 -13.05 0.34
C ASP A 316 -7.29 -12.09 -0.82
N LEU A 317 -6.02 -11.67 -0.85
CA LEU A 317 -5.36 -11.09 -2.03
C LEU A 317 -4.84 -12.19 -2.97
N HIS A 318 -5.63 -13.22 -3.29
CA HIS A 318 -5.34 -14.18 -4.37
C HIS A 318 -3.90 -14.75 -4.52
N THR A 319 -3.14 -14.92 -3.43
CA THR A 319 -1.90 -15.72 -3.43
C THR A 319 -1.73 -16.51 -2.13
N GLU A 320 -1.16 -17.71 -2.23
CA GLU A 320 -0.85 -18.59 -1.09
C GLU A 320 0.26 -17.96 -0.22
N GLY A 321 -0.08 -17.06 0.72
CA GLY A 321 0.90 -16.45 1.63
C GLY A 321 0.24 -15.66 2.77
N GLN A 322 0.55 -16.02 4.03
CA GLN A 322 -0.05 -15.37 5.22
C GLN A 322 0.34 -13.88 5.35
N PRO A 323 -0.48 -13.07 6.04
CA PRO A 323 -0.16 -11.67 6.34
C PRO A 323 1.16 -11.48 7.04
N SER A 324 1.88 -10.44 6.63
CA SER A 324 3.04 -9.99 7.38
C SER A 324 2.64 -9.51 8.79
N GLY A 325 3.62 -9.44 9.70
CA GLY A 325 3.41 -8.88 11.03
C GLY A 325 3.07 -7.38 11.03
N ARG A 326 3.30 -6.66 9.93
CA ARG A 326 3.12 -5.21 9.83
C ARG A 326 1.72 -4.81 9.38
N ASP A 327 1.07 -5.61 8.53
CA ASP A 327 -0.33 -5.37 8.14
C ASP A 327 -1.26 -5.48 9.35
N ARG A 328 -0.98 -6.47 10.21
CA ARG A 328 -1.63 -6.61 11.52
C ARG A 328 -1.44 -5.37 12.40
N MET A 329 -0.32 -4.66 12.30
CA MET A 329 -0.08 -3.43 13.07
C MET A 329 -0.92 -2.26 12.57
N ILE A 330 -1.04 -2.08 11.24
CA ILE A 330 -1.86 -1.00 10.66
C ILE A 330 -3.33 -1.27 10.91
N ILE A 331 -3.80 -2.48 10.63
CA ILE A 331 -5.18 -2.89 10.90
C ILE A 331 -5.48 -2.73 12.39
N SER A 332 -4.58 -3.15 13.28
CA SER A 332 -4.74 -2.96 14.72
C SER A 332 -4.77 -1.48 15.13
N ALA A 333 -4.00 -0.60 14.47
CA ALA A 333 -4.02 0.84 14.75
C ALA A 333 -5.31 1.50 14.25
N VAL A 334 -5.78 1.16 13.05
CA VAL A 334 -7.08 1.58 12.52
C VAL A 334 -8.19 1.13 13.44
N GLN A 335 -8.23 -0.15 13.82
CA GLN A 335 -9.22 -0.70 14.73
C GLN A 335 -9.17 0.01 16.09
N LYS A 336 -7.98 0.17 16.69
CA LYS A 336 -7.81 0.86 17.96
C LYS A 336 -8.31 2.30 17.90
N ARG A 337 -7.96 3.04 16.85
CA ARG A 337 -8.40 4.42 16.66
C ARG A 337 -9.91 4.53 16.53
N LEU A 338 -10.53 3.63 15.76
CA LEU A 338 -11.98 3.55 15.64
C LEU A 338 -12.65 3.28 16.99
N VAL A 339 -12.08 2.43 17.85
CA VAL A 339 -12.62 2.22 19.21
C VAL A 339 -12.42 3.45 20.10
N ASP A 340 -11.28 4.13 20.01
CA ASP A 340 -11.01 5.30 20.84
C ASP A 340 -11.92 6.50 20.50
N GLU A 341 -12.43 6.56 19.26
CA GLU A 341 -13.27 7.66 18.75
C GLU A 341 -14.80 7.45 18.90
N HIS A 342 -15.27 6.21 19.11
CA HIS A 342 -16.71 5.85 19.14
C HIS A 342 -17.13 5.15 20.45
#